data_AF-A0A8C5PIF6-F1
#
_entry.id   AF-A0A8C5PIF6-F1
#
_cell.length_a   1.000
_cell.length_b   1.000
_cell.length_c   1.000
_cell.angle_alpha   90.00
_cell.angle_beta   90.00
_cell.angle_gamma   90.00
#
_symmetry.space_group_name_H-M   'P 1'
#
loop_
_entity.id
_entity.type
_entity.pdbx_description
1 polymer ?
#
loop_
_entity_poly.entity_id
_entity_poly.type
_entity_poly.pdbx_seq_one_letter_code
_entity_poly.pdbx_strand_id
1 'polypeptide(L)'
;MWTWRGPMHVDGRGDKICFCLGWGGPSWFLHQVPEVSSCASACTHTRVHVRTHGFTVLVLFFLGMYPVGNYVCKWKEGSAHGQESLLRGRKLLHHPAGRGQLVKMLLYTEVTRYLDFKVVEGSFVYKGGKIYKVPSTETEALASNLMGMFEKRRFRKFLVFVANFDENDPKTYEGIDPKSSTMRDVYKKFDLGQDVIDFTGHALALYRTDDYLDLPCLETMNRIKLYSESLARYGKSPYLYPLYGLGELPQGFARLSAIYGGTYMLNKSVDEIVMEKGKVVGVKSEGEVARCKQLICDPSYLPDHVRKAGQVIRAICILSHPIKNTNDANSCQIIIPQNQVNRKSDIYVCMISYAHNVAAQGKYIAIASTTVETSEPEKEIEPALELLEPIDHKFVAISDLFEPTDNGSESQVFSSRSYDATTHFETTCNDIKDIYKRMTGTDFDFENMKRKQNDVFGEDEQ
;
A
#
# COMPACT_ATOMS: atom_id res chain seq x y z
N MET A 1 -30.78 1.01 -34.31
CA MET A 1 -31.75 -0.07 -34.54
C MET A 1 -31.08 -1.14 -35.40
N TRP A 2 -30.48 -2.14 -34.77
CA TRP A 2 -30.02 -3.39 -35.40
C TRP A 2 -30.25 -4.50 -34.39
N THR A 3 -31.27 -5.32 -34.65
CA THR A 3 -31.64 -6.50 -33.86
C THR A 3 -30.91 -7.71 -34.41
N TRP A 4 -30.15 -8.41 -33.56
CA TRP A 4 -29.61 -9.73 -33.87
C TRP A 4 -30.56 -10.80 -33.30
N ARG A 5 -31.04 -11.71 -34.16
CA ARG A 5 -31.78 -12.92 -33.81
C ARG A 5 -30.87 -14.13 -34.11
N GLY A 6 -30.51 -14.87 -33.07
CA GLY A 6 -29.85 -16.17 -33.18
C GLY A 6 -29.94 -16.90 -31.83
N PRO A 7 -30.19 -18.22 -31.80
CA PRO A 7 -30.58 -18.92 -30.59
C PRO A 7 -29.36 -19.14 -29.68
N MET A 8 -29.43 -18.68 -28.42
CA MET A 8 -28.44 -19.06 -27.41
C MET A 8 -28.85 -20.37 -26.76
N HIS A 9 -28.11 -21.43 -27.10
CA HIS A 9 -28.16 -22.70 -26.39
C HIS A 9 -27.61 -22.50 -24.96
N VAL A 10 -28.42 -22.89 -23.98
CA VAL A 10 -28.04 -22.96 -22.58
C VAL A 10 -27.15 -24.19 -22.41
N ASP A 11 -25.84 -24.00 -22.25
CA ASP A 11 -24.97 -25.08 -21.82
C ASP A 11 -24.75 -24.99 -20.31
N GLY A 12 -25.29 -25.98 -19.61
CA GLY A 12 -25.31 -26.08 -18.16
C GLY A 12 -23.96 -26.52 -17.62
N ARG A 13 -23.17 -25.53 -17.17
CA ARG A 13 -22.18 -25.56 -16.06
C ARG A 13 -21.17 -24.45 -16.30
N GLY A 14 -21.24 -23.39 -15.49
CA GLY A 14 -20.25 -22.31 -15.51
C GLY A 14 -20.24 -21.57 -14.18
N ASP A 15 -19.23 -21.86 -13.36
CA ASP A 15 -18.86 -21.01 -12.22
C ASP A 15 -18.39 -19.67 -12.80
N LYS A 16 -19.12 -18.58 -12.52
CA LYS A 16 -18.68 -17.21 -12.81
C LYS A 16 -18.62 -16.46 -11.49
N ILE A 17 -17.48 -15.83 -11.21
CA ILE A 17 -17.31 -14.92 -10.06
C ILE A 17 -17.58 -13.51 -10.58
N CYS A 18 -18.51 -12.81 -9.94
CA CYS A 18 -18.90 -11.44 -10.29
C CYS A 18 -18.23 -10.48 -9.31
N PHE A 19 -17.56 -9.45 -9.83
CA PHE A 19 -16.99 -8.34 -9.05
C PHE A 19 -17.69 -7.05 -9.46
N CYS A 20 -18.03 -6.20 -8.48
CA CYS A 20 -18.61 -4.88 -8.70
C CYS A 20 -17.72 -3.83 -8.01
N LEU A 21 -17.35 -2.78 -8.75
CA LEU A 21 -16.56 -1.64 -8.27
C LEU A 21 -17.30 -0.34 -8.61
N GLY A 22 -17.52 0.49 -7.60
CA GLY A 22 -18.37 1.66 -7.64
C GLY A 22 -17.54 2.90 -7.37
N TRP A 23 -17.74 3.94 -8.17
CA TRP A 23 -17.03 5.20 -8.03
C TRP A 23 -17.87 6.17 -7.20
N GLY A 24 -17.39 6.55 -6.02
CA GLY A 24 -17.94 7.64 -5.21
C GLY A 24 -17.05 8.88 -5.33
N GLY A 25 -17.36 9.76 -6.28
CA GLY A 25 -16.71 11.07 -6.44
C GLY A 25 -17.53 12.01 -7.34
N PRO A 26 -17.62 13.32 -7.03
CA PRO A 26 -18.52 14.24 -7.71
C PRO A 26 -18.07 14.54 -9.15
N SER A 27 -19.02 14.44 -10.07
CA SER A 27 -18.89 14.66 -11.50
C SER A 27 -18.75 16.14 -11.85
N TRP A 28 -17.55 16.59 -12.22
CA TRP A 28 -17.36 17.81 -13.00
C TRP A 28 -16.25 17.59 -14.03
N PHE A 29 -16.50 18.10 -15.25
CA PHE A 29 -15.68 18.07 -16.47
C PHE A 29 -15.90 16.89 -17.43
N LEU A 30 -16.93 17.02 -18.27
CA LEU A 30 -16.98 16.45 -19.61
C LEU A 30 -17.33 17.58 -20.59
N HIS A 31 -16.34 18.09 -21.31
CA HIS A 31 -16.57 18.77 -22.59
C HIS A 31 -15.47 18.41 -23.61
N GLN A 32 -15.92 17.61 -24.58
CA GLN A 32 -15.58 17.57 -26.01
C GLN A 32 -14.12 17.65 -26.47
N VAL A 33 -13.63 16.55 -27.07
CA VAL A 33 -12.95 16.54 -28.40
C VAL A 33 -13.25 15.20 -29.11
N PRO A 34 -13.50 15.16 -30.45
CA PRO A 34 -13.99 13.98 -31.16
C PRO A 34 -12.91 13.15 -31.90
N GLU A 35 -13.28 11.89 -32.17
CA GLU A 35 -12.87 10.96 -33.25
C GLU A 35 -11.38 10.77 -33.58
N VAL A 36 -10.87 9.54 -33.38
CA VAL A 36 -10.01 8.87 -34.37
C VAL A 36 -10.41 7.40 -34.49
N SER A 37 -10.77 7.03 -35.71
CA SER A 37 -11.19 5.71 -36.18
C SER A 37 -10.02 4.81 -36.60
N SER A 38 -10.30 3.50 -36.58
CA SER A 38 -9.63 2.40 -37.31
C SER A 38 -8.40 1.77 -36.66
N CYS A 39 -8.48 0.48 -36.32
CA CYS A 39 -8.19 -0.60 -37.26
C CYS A 39 -8.55 -1.95 -36.62
N ALA A 40 -9.51 -2.65 -37.20
CA ALA A 40 -9.77 -4.06 -36.95
C ALA A 40 -9.26 -4.87 -38.14
N SER A 41 -8.58 -6.00 -37.87
CA SER A 41 -8.76 -7.32 -38.52
C SER A 41 -7.43 -8.10 -38.54
N ALA A 42 -7.39 -9.29 -37.91
CA ALA A 42 -7.29 -10.58 -38.61
C ALA A 42 -6.97 -11.76 -37.64
N CYS A 43 -7.96 -12.66 -37.56
CA CYS A 43 -7.91 -14.13 -37.44
C CYS A 43 -6.81 -14.85 -36.64
N THR A 44 -7.22 -15.77 -35.75
CA THR A 44 -7.41 -17.19 -36.11
C THR A 44 -8.03 -17.98 -34.94
N HIS A 45 -8.96 -18.88 -35.28
CA HIS A 45 -9.61 -19.79 -34.34
C HIS A 45 -8.66 -20.93 -33.94
N THR A 46 -8.41 -21.06 -32.64
CA THR A 46 -7.88 -22.30 -32.04
C THR A 46 -8.78 -22.67 -30.86
N ARG A 47 -9.49 -23.81 -30.96
CA ARG A 47 -10.26 -24.36 -29.83
C ARG A 47 -9.26 -24.88 -28.80
N VAL A 48 -9.23 -24.28 -27.61
CA VAL A 48 -8.50 -24.81 -26.45
C VAL A 48 -9.54 -25.16 -25.38
N HIS A 49 -9.66 -26.45 -25.06
CA HIS A 49 -10.39 -26.90 -23.88
C HIS A 49 -9.58 -26.54 -22.64
N VAL A 50 -10.03 -25.53 -21.88
CA VAL A 50 -9.42 -25.19 -20.58
C VAL A 50 -10.37 -25.63 -19.47
N ARG A 51 -9.92 -26.58 -18.65
CA ARG A 51 -10.55 -26.90 -17.35
C ARG A 51 -10.27 -25.75 -16.38
N THR A 52 -11.27 -24.95 -16.05
CA THR A 52 -11.17 -23.91 -15.03
C THR A 52 -11.25 -24.52 -13.63
N HIS A 53 -10.17 -24.40 -12.84
CA HIS A 53 -10.22 -24.54 -11.39
C HIS A 53 -10.11 -23.16 -10.76
N GLY A 54 -10.95 -22.90 -9.76
CA GLY A 54 -11.26 -21.57 -9.25
C GLY A 54 -10.07 -20.81 -8.69
N PHE A 55 -9.93 -19.57 -9.12
CA PHE A 55 -9.12 -18.55 -8.47
C PHE A 55 -9.99 -17.31 -8.21
N THR A 56 -9.90 -16.79 -7.00
CA THR A 56 -10.52 -15.52 -6.58
C THR A 56 -9.48 -14.43 -6.73
N VAL A 57 -9.73 -13.43 -7.58
CA VAL A 57 -8.82 -12.28 -7.78
C VAL A 57 -9.34 -11.08 -6.96
N LEU A 58 -8.59 -10.68 -5.94
CA LEU A 58 -8.89 -9.53 -5.09
C LEU A 58 -8.32 -8.25 -5.72
N VAL A 59 -9.14 -7.21 -5.94
CA VAL A 59 -8.66 -5.90 -6.46
C VAL A 59 -9.25 -4.76 -5.63
N LEU A 60 -8.36 -3.87 -5.21
CA LEU A 60 -8.60 -2.74 -4.31
C LEU A 60 -7.93 -1.49 -4.92
N PHE A 61 -8.51 -0.29 -4.77
CA PHE A 61 -8.00 0.99 -5.30
C PHE A 61 -7.09 1.70 -4.29
N PHE A 62 -5.91 2.20 -4.68
CA PHE A 62 -4.83 2.49 -3.72
C PHE A 62 -4.43 3.97 -3.60
N LEU A 63 -4.09 4.41 -2.37
CA LEU A 63 -3.30 5.61 -2.03
C LEU A 63 -2.20 5.21 -1.02
N GLY A 64 -0.91 5.21 -1.40
CA GLY A 64 0.21 4.85 -0.50
C GLY A 64 1.54 4.49 -1.18
N MET A 65 2.60 4.33 -0.37
CA MET A 65 3.99 4.00 -0.74
C MET A 65 4.47 2.68 -0.07
N TYR A 66 5.56 2.05 -0.54
CA TYR A 66 5.92 0.64 -0.19
C TYR A 66 7.30 0.44 0.48
N PRO A 67 7.42 -0.12 1.71
CA PRO A 67 8.69 -0.63 2.24
C PRO A 67 9.10 -2.03 1.68
N VAL A 68 10.40 -2.33 1.47
CA VAL A 68 10.93 -3.61 0.89
C VAL A 68 12.35 -4.09 1.38
N GLY A 69 12.51 -4.97 2.38
CA GLY A 69 13.81 -5.50 2.88
C GLY A 69 14.49 -6.71 2.18
N ASN A 70 15.59 -7.27 2.75
CA ASN A 70 16.85 -7.71 2.07
C ASN A 70 17.53 -9.04 2.53
N TYR A 71 18.45 -9.59 1.68
CA TYR A 71 19.72 -10.31 2.01
C TYR A 71 20.68 -10.33 0.76
N VAL A 72 21.99 -10.51 1.02
CA VAL A 72 23.19 -10.01 0.29
C VAL A 72 23.67 -10.80 -0.94
N CYS A 73 24.20 -10.10 -1.97
CA CYS A 73 25.32 -10.59 -2.79
C CYS A 73 26.21 -9.42 -3.30
N LYS A 74 27.52 -9.49 -3.03
CA LYS A 74 28.55 -8.52 -3.45
C LYS A 74 28.67 -8.46 -4.98
N TRP A 75 28.72 -7.26 -5.56
CA TRP A 75 29.29 -7.05 -6.90
C TRP A 75 30.14 -5.77 -6.95
N LYS A 76 31.34 -5.90 -7.56
CA LYS A 76 32.33 -4.84 -7.77
C LYS A 76 31.86 -3.86 -8.83
N GLU A 77 32.04 -2.57 -8.57
CA GLU A 77 31.79 -1.47 -9.51
C GLU A 77 32.76 -1.47 -10.70
N GLY A 78 32.19 -1.20 -11.86
CA GLY A 78 32.86 -0.72 -13.06
C GLY A 78 32.18 0.57 -13.54
N SER A 79 32.95 1.64 -13.51
CA SER A 79 32.75 3.05 -13.87
C SER A 79 31.68 3.48 -14.88
N ALA A 80 30.99 4.57 -14.47
CA ALA A 80 30.64 5.80 -15.21
C ALA A 80 29.29 5.95 -15.97
N HIS A 81 28.56 6.99 -15.50
CA HIS A 81 27.52 7.83 -16.13
C HIS A 81 26.04 7.36 -16.11
N GLY A 82 25.31 7.92 -15.13
CA GLY A 82 23.92 8.39 -15.26
C GLY A 82 22.85 7.41 -15.77
N GLN A 83 22.42 6.46 -14.92
CA GLN A 83 21.14 5.79 -15.10
C GLN A 83 20.29 5.94 -13.83
N GLU A 84 19.19 6.69 -13.94
CA GLU A 84 18.14 6.69 -12.92
C GLU A 84 17.65 5.25 -12.69
N SER A 85 17.51 4.88 -11.42
CA SER A 85 17.16 3.52 -10.98
C SER A 85 15.69 3.20 -11.23
N LEU A 86 15.34 2.94 -12.50
CA LEU A 86 14.04 2.39 -12.88
C LEU A 86 14.04 0.89 -12.60
N LEU A 87 13.15 0.44 -11.70
CA LEU A 87 13.05 -0.96 -11.31
C LEU A 87 11.97 -1.63 -12.15
N ARG A 88 12.34 -2.08 -13.37
CA ARG A 88 11.49 -2.96 -14.17
C ARG A 88 11.30 -4.29 -13.46
N GLY A 89 10.10 -4.88 -13.55
CA GLY A 89 9.63 -6.08 -12.84
C GLY A 89 10.68 -7.16 -12.55
N ARG A 90 11.60 -7.49 -13.46
CA ARG A 90 12.68 -8.48 -13.22
C ARG A 90 13.67 -8.11 -12.10
N LYS A 91 13.99 -6.83 -11.88
CA LYS A 91 14.86 -6.41 -10.75
C LYS A 91 14.18 -6.55 -9.39
N LEU A 92 12.84 -6.61 -9.36
CA LEU A 92 12.08 -6.95 -8.16
C LEU A 92 12.01 -8.47 -7.93
N LEU A 93 12.43 -9.37 -8.83
CA LEU A 93 12.19 -10.81 -8.61
C LEU A 93 13.18 -11.53 -7.67
N HIS A 94 14.35 -10.96 -7.36
CA HIS A 94 15.36 -11.69 -6.58
C HIS A 94 15.13 -11.61 -5.06
N HIS A 95 14.74 -12.73 -4.45
CA HIS A 95 14.54 -13.05 -3.01
C HIS A 95 13.31 -12.47 -2.27
N PRO A 96 12.41 -13.31 -1.71
CA PRO A 96 11.16 -12.93 -1.00
C PRO A 96 11.33 -12.51 0.48
N ALA A 97 12.46 -12.81 1.13
CA ALA A 97 12.72 -12.45 2.52
C ALA A 97 12.94 -10.94 2.68
N GLY A 98 12.49 -10.37 3.79
CA GLY A 98 12.66 -8.95 4.15
C GLY A 98 11.68 -7.97 3.52
N ARG A 99 10.90 -8.30 2.47
CA ARG A 99 10.04 -7.31 1.78
C ARG A 99 8.81 -6.88 2.58
N GLY A 100 8.32 -5.66 2.37
CA GLY A 100 6.99 -5.27 2.83
C GLY A 100 5.92 -6.15 2.17
N GLN A 101 4.84 -6.39 2.91
CA GLN A 101 3.88 -7.44 2.60
C GLN A 101 3.25 -7.27 1.20
N LEU A 102 2.93 -6.03 0.82
CA LEU A 102 2.31 -5.75 -0.47
C LEU A 102 3.20 -6.12 -1.65
N VAL A 103 4.48 -5.79 -1.59
CA VAL A 103 5.41 -6.11 -2.70
C VAL A 103 5.52 -7.62 -2.87
N LYS A 104 5.48 -8.40 -1.79
CA LYS A 104 5.41 -9.87 -1.89
C LYS A 104 4.13 -10.33 -2.58
N MET A 105 2.97 -9.74 -2.25
CA MET A 105 1.69 -10.07 -2.89
C MET A 105 1.67 -9.70 -4.37
N LEU A 106 2.20 -8.54 -4.74
CA LEU A 106 2.30 -8.09 -6.14
C LEU A 106 3.23 -8.99 -6.95
N LEU A 107 4.33 -9.46 -6.35
CA LEU A 107 5.23 -10.40 -7.01
C LEU A 107 4.59 -11.78 -7.17
N TYR A 108 3.90 -12.24 -6.14
CA TYR A 108 3.20 -13.53 -6.16
C TYR A 108 2.14 -13.58 -7.27
N THR A 109 1.36 -12.51 -7.42
CA THR A 109 0.35 -12.39 -8.49
C THR A 109 0.95 -12.10 -9.86
N GLU A 110 2.27 -11.88 -9.94
CA GLU A 110 3.00 -11.48 -11.15
C GLU A 110 2.51 -10.18 -11.81
N VAL A 111 1.67 -9.40 -11.13
CA VAL A 111 1.13 -8.14 -11.65
C VAL A 111 2.25 -7.10 -11.85
N THR A 112 3.38 -7.27 -11.17
CA THR A 112 4.59 -6.46 -11.37
C THR A 112 5.15 -6.49 -12.79
N ARG A 113 4.72 -7.45 -13.64
CA ARG A 113 5.04 -7.45 -15.08
C ARG A 113 4.41 -6.26 -15.82
N TYR A 114 3.38 -5.65 -15.25
CA TYR A 114 2.64 -4.52 -15.83
C TYR A 114 2.92 -3.19 -15.13
N LEU A 115 3.80 -3.18 -14.13
CA LEU A 115 4.03 -2.03 -13.27
C LEU A 115 5.52 -1.67 -13.27
N ASP A 116 5.81 -0.40 -13.52
CA ASP A 116 7.14 0.16 -13.34
C ASP A 116 7.18 0.97 -12.05
N PHE A 117 8.09 0.60 -11.14
CA PHE A 117 8.26 1.30 -9.87
C PHE A 117 9.51 2.18 -9.91
N LYS A 118 9.38 3.38 -9.34
CA LYS A 118 10.49 4.27 -9.04
C LYS A 118 10.66 4.38 -7.52
N VAL A 119 11.92 4.46 -7.10
CA VAL A 119 12.29 4.68 -5.70
C VAL A 119 11.96 6.12 -5.33
N VAL A 120 11.34 6.32 -4.18
CA VAL A 120 11.10 7.66 -3.64
C VAL A 120 12.39 8.24 -3.10
N GLU A 121 12.64 9.51 -3.35
CA GLU A 121 13.98 10.08 -3.14
C GLU A 121 14.31 10.41 -1.69
N GLY A 122 13.30 10.63 -0.83
CA GLY A 122 13.54 10.99 0.57
C GLY A 122 12.51 10.47 1.55
N SER A 123 12.95 10.30 2.79
CA SER A 123 12.11 10.02 3.96
C SER A 123 12.52 10.97 5.07
N PHE A 124 11.57 11.76 5.54
CA PHE A 124 11.79 12.84 6.50
C PHE A 124 10.83 12.72 7.68
N VAL A 125 11.26 13.23 8.82
CA VAL A 125 10.45 13.35 10.04
C VAL A 125 10.48 14.78 10.53
N TYR A 126 9.34 15.26 11.00
CA TYR A 126 9.20 16.59 11.60
C TYR A 126 9.61 16.57 13.07
N LYS A 127 10.39 17.57 13.48
CA LYS A 127 10.77 17.82 14.87
C LYS A 127 10.94 19.32 15.09
N GLY A 128 10.17 19.89 16.02
CA GLY A 128 10.30 21.30 16.44
C GLY A 128 10.29 22.32 15.29
N GLY A 129 9.30 22.26 14.39
CA GLY A 129 9.14 23.24 13.30
C GLY A 129 9.93 22.95 12.03
N LYS A 130 10.74 21.88 12.00
CA LYS A 130 11.62 21.55 10.87
C LYS A 130 11.53 20.08 10.53
N ILE A 131 11.83 19.75 9.28
CA ILE A 131 11.96 18.36 8.82
C ILE A 131 13.43 17.96 8.74
N TYR A 132 13.70 16.69 9.03
CA TYR A 132 15.03 16.10 8.97
C TYR A 132 14.96 14.74 8.31
N LYS A 133 16.02 14.35 7.60
CA LYS A 133 16.12 13.01 7.02
C LYS A 133 16.09 11.96 8.13
N VAL A 134 15.25 10.94 7.97
CA VAL A 134 15.17 9.81 8.91
C VAL A 134 16.48 9.00 8.84
N PRO A 135 17.24 8.87 9.94
CA PRO A 135 18.45 8.09 9.96
C PRO A 135 18.14 6.60 10.10
N SER A 136 18.68 5.79 9.20
CA SER A 136 18.40 4.34 9.18
C SER A 136 19.63 3.48 8.99
N THR A 137 20.81 4.10 8.90
CA THR A 137 22.10 3.41 8.94
C THR A 137 22.96 3.99 10.05
N GLU A 138 23.99 3.25 10.48
CA GLU A 138 24.94 3.73 11.47
C GLU A 138 25.59 5.06 11.07
N THR A 139 25.96 5.19 9.79
CA THR A 139 26.59 6.40 9.24
C THR A 139 25.62 7.59 9.26
N GLU A 140 24.36 7.38 8.85
CA GLU A 140 23.34 8.43 8.89
C GLU A 140 22.96 8.81 10.32
N ALA A 141 22.91 7.86 11.25
CA ALA A 141 22.63 8.12 12.66
C ALA A 141 23.69 9.05 13.27
N LEU A 142 24.97 8.87 12.95
CA LEU A 142 26.05 9.74 13.42
C LEU A 142 26.02 11.13 12.75
N ALA A 143 25.60 11.21 11.48
CA ALA A 143 25.49 12.47 10.74
C ALA A 143 24.20 13.27 11.04
N SER A 144 23.14 12.64 11.54
CA SER A 144 21.80 13.23 11.68
C SER A 144 21.76 14.44 12.61
N ASN A 145 21.01 15.50 12.27
CA ASN A 145 20.81 16.65 13.17
C ASN A 145 19.62 16.49 14.13
N LEU A 146 18.95 15.32 14.14
CA LEU A 146 17.80 15.05 15.02
C LEU A 146 18.17 14.88 16.50
N MET A 147 19.41 14.49 16.78
CA MET A 147 19.86 14.03 18.09
C MET A 147 21.14 14.74 18.52
N GLY A 148 21.30 14.92 19.85
CA GLY A 148 22.56 15.37 20.44
C GLY A 148 23.67 14.33 20.29
N MET A 149 24.95 14.74 20.42
CA MET A 149 26.11 13.89 20.15
C MET A 149 26.11 12.56 20.93
N PHE A 150 25.75 12.59 22.23
CA PHE A 150 25.69 11.37 23.06
C PHE A 150 24.53 10.47 22.67
N GLU A 151 23.37 11.06 22.38
CA GLU A 151 22.17 10.34 21.99
C GLU A 151 22.33 9.62 20.65
N LYS A 152 23.02 10.24 19.68
CA LYS A 152 23.40 9.58 18.41
C LYS A 152 24.19 8.28 18.62
N ARG A 153 25.12 8.27 19.60
CA ARG A 153 25.92 7.08 19.90
C ARG A 153 25.06 5.97 20.52
N ARG A 154 24.09 6.33 21.36
CA ARG A 154 23.12 5.38 21.93
C ARG A 154 22.17 4.84 20.87
N PHE A 155 21.63 5.71 20.01
CA PHE A 155 20.78 5.32 18.90
C PHE A 155 21.50 4.42 17.90
N ARG A 156 22.77 4.69 17.58
CA ARG A 156 23.60 3.79 16.77
C ARG A 156 23.68 2.39 17.41
N LYS A 157 23.94 2.30 18.72
CA LYS A 157 23.99 1.00 19.42
C LYS A 157 22.65 0.27 19.33
N PHE A 158 21.55 0.99 19.46
CA PHE A 158 20.21 0.43 19.27
C PHE A 158 20.00 -0.11 17.85
N LEU A 159 20.37 0.63 16.80
CA LEU A 159 20.27 0.15 15.42
C LEU A 159 21.13 -1.10 15.18
N VAL A 160 22.34 -1.16 15.73
CA VAL A 160 23.22 -2.34 15.66
C VAL A 160 22.57 -3.54 16.35
N PHE A 161 21.98 -3.34 17.53
CA PHE A 161 21.23 -4.37 18.24
C PHE A 161 20.07 -4.90 17.39
N VAL A 162 19.24 -4.01 16.85
CA VAL A 162 18.10 -4.41 16.00
C VAL A 162 18.57 -5.14 14.74
N ALA A 163 19.65 -4.68 14.10
CA ALA A 163 20.18 -5.33 12.90
C ALA A 163 20.73 -6.74 13.18
N ASN A 164 21.35 -6.96 14.34
CA ASN A 164 21.95 -8.24 14.73
C ASN A 164 20.98 -9.21 15.40
N PHE A 165 19.80 -8.76 15.81
CA PHE A 165 18.78 -9.59 16.43
C PHE A 165 18.41 -10.77 15.51
N ASP A 166 18.31 -11.99 16.02
CA ASP A 166 17.81 -13.17 15.31
C ASP A 166 16.93 -13.98 16.26
N GLU A 167 15.65 -14.16 15.89
CA GLU A 167 14.66 -14.90 16.66
C GLU A 167 15.05 -16.36 16.94
N ASN A 168 15.99 -16.92 16.16
CA ASN A 168 16.46 -18.28 16.31
C ASN A 168 17.78 -18.38 17.10
N ASP A 169 18.43 -17.26 17.42
CA ASP A 169 19.65 -17.23 18.21
C ASP A 169 19.48 -16.37 19.47
N PRO A 170 19.18 -17.00 20.63
CA PRO A 170 19.04 -16.30 21.91
C PRO A 170 20.27 -15.50 22.35
N LYS A 171 21.47 -15.72 21.76
CA LYS A 171 22.65 -14.90 22.08
C LYS A 171 22.51 -13.47 21.58
N THR A 172 21.75 -13.26 20.51
CA THR A 172 21.52 -11.94 19.90
C THR A 172 20.56 -11.07 20.71
N TYR A 173 19.86 -11.66 21.69
CA TYR A 173 18.84 -11.00 22.49
C TYR A 173 19.44 -9.98 23.46
N GLU A 174 20.72 -10.16 23.82
CA GLU A 174 21.42 -9.32 24.79
C GLU A 174 20.61 -9.10 26.10
N GLY A 175 19.92 -10.15 26.57
CA GLY A 175 19.10 -10.09 27.79
C GLY A 175 17.69 -9.53 27.64
N ILE A 176 17.21 -9.28 26.41
CA ILE A 176 15.80 -8.91 26.12
C ILE A 176 15.05 -10.17 25.67
N ASP A 177 13.93 -10.51 26.30
CA ASP A 177 13.06 -11.55 25.76
C ASP A 177 12.11 -10.94 24.71
N PRO A 178 12.24 -11.27 23.42
CA PRO A 178 11.45 -10.64 22.36
C PRO A 178 9.94 -10.84 22.49
N LYS A 179 9.50 -11.92 23.17
CA LYS A 179 8.08 -12.27 23.27
C LYS A 179 7.40 -11.69 24.51
N SER A 180 8.16 -11.26 25.52
CA SER A 180 7.62 -10.76 26.78
C SER A 180 8.06 -9.33 27.13
N SER A 181 9.26 -8.93 26.73
CA SER A 181 9.79 -7.59 27.00
C SER A 181 9.09 -6.56 26.12
N THR A 182 8.67 -5.45 26.72
CA THR A 182 7.99 -4.38 26.00
C THR A 182 8.98 -3.55 25.18
N MET A 183 8.51 -2.85 24.15
CA MET A 183 9.40 -1.96 23.40
C MET A 183 9.92 -0.79 24.28
N ARG A 184 9.12 -0.36 25.26
CA ARG A 184 9.54 0.63 26.28
C ARG A 184 10.76 0.15 27.08
N ASP A 185 10.79 -1.12 27.47
CA ASP A 185 11.94 -1.70 28.18
C ASP A 185 13.20 -1.72 27.30
N VAL A 186 13.03 -2.02 26.00
CA VAL A 186 14.14 -1.97 25.04
C VAL A 186 14.68 -0.55 24.93
N TYR A 187 13.84 0.46 24.75
CA TYR A 187 14.29 1.85 24.68
C TYR A 187 14.96 2.31 25.97
N LYS A 188 14.47 1.89 27.13
CA LYS A 188 15.08 2.16 28.43
C LYS A 188 16.47 1.53 28.57
N LYS A 189 16.66 0.29 28.08
CA LYS A 189 17.98 -0.36 28.06
C LYS A 189 19.03 0.45 27.31
N PHE A 190 18.64 1.11 26.22
CA PHE A 190 19.53 1.96 25.41
C PHE A 190 19.54 3.43 25.82
N ASP A 191 18.80 3.83 26.87
CA ASP A 191 18.69 5.21 27.35
C ASP A 191 18.32 6.20 26.21
N LEU A 192 17.29 5.84 25.43
CA LEU A 192 16.77 6.69 24.35
C LEU A 192 15.72 7.67 24.90
N GLY A 193 15.85 8.96 24.56
CA GLY A 193 14.90 9.99 24.96
C GLY A 193 13.60 9.97 24.14
N GLN A 194 12.57 10.69 24.62
CA GLN A 194 11.24 10.70 24.00
C GLN A 194 11.27 11.11 22.52
N ASP A 195 12.03 12.14 22.16
CA ASP A 195 12.17 12.55 20.74
C ASP A 195 12.69 11.42 19.84
N VAL A 196 13.58 10.57 20.36
CA VAL A 196 14.14 9.43 19.62
C VAL A 196 13.11 8.32 19.50
N ILE A 197 12.38 8.07 20.57
CA ILE A 197 11.28 7.12 20.61
C ILE A 197 10.23 7.51 19.57
N ASP A 198 9.82 8.79 19.54
CA ASP A 198 8.83 9.33 18.59
C ASP A 198 9.25 9.04 17.14
N PHE A 199 10.44 9.47 16.68
CA PHE A 199 10.80 9.24 15.29
C PHE A 199 11.09 7.75 15.01
N THR A 200 11.51 6.97 15.99
CA THR A 200 11.76 5.54 15.79
C THR A 200 10.44 4.77 15.63
N GLY A 201 9.45 5.02 16.48
CA GLY A 201 8.13 4.40 16.39
C GLY A 201 7.37 4.82 15.15
N HIS A 202 7.30 6.12 14.91
CA HIS A 202 6.45 6.68 13.87
C HIS A 202 7.11 6.71 12.50
N ALA A 203 8.43 6.98 12.40
CA ALA A 203 9.10 7.13 11.12
C ALA A 203 9.92 5.91 10.66
N LEU A 204 10.40 5.05 11.57
CA LEU A 204 11.06 3.78 11.21
C LEU A 204 10.09 2.59 11.30
N ALA A 205 9.40 2.43 12.43
CA ALA A 205 8.47 1.30 12.63
C ALA A 205 7.07 1.55 12.03
N LEU A 206 6.78 2.79 11.61
CA LEU A 206 5.54 3.21 10.96
C LEU A 206 4.29 2.87 11.78
N TYR A 207 4.39 3.01 13.11
CA TYR A 207 3.22 3.00 13.98
C TYR A 207 2.45 4.32 13.86
N ARG A 208 1.15 4.25 14.11
CA ARG A 208 0.22 5.40 14.07
C ARG A 208 -0.04 5.99 15.46
N THR A 209 0.26 5.21 16.50
CA THR A 209 0.01 5.48 17.92
C THR A 209 1.13 4.88 18.75
N ASP A 210 1.30 5.37 19.97
CA ASP A 210 2.31 4.90 20.93
C ASP A 210 1.94 3.58 21.65
N ASP A 211 0.83 2.93 21.27
CA ASP A 211 0.37 1.68 21.90
C ASP A 211 1.43 0.56 21.82
N TYR A 212 2.29 0.60 20.78
CA TYR A 212 3.37 -0.36 20.57
C TYR A 212 4.42 -0.35 21.70
N LEU A 213 4.52 0.74 22.46
CA LEU A 213 5.49 0.86 23.54
C LEU A 213 5.29 -0.20 24.61
N ASP A 214 4.04 -0.57 24.88
CA ASP A 214 3.66 -1.52 25.92
C ASP A 214 3.32 -2.92 25.36
N LEU A 215 3.55 -3.14 24.06
CA LEU A 215 3.46 -4.43 23.41
C LEU A 215 4.83 -5.14 23.34
N PRO A 216 4.87 -6.47 23.13
CA PRO A 216 6.11 -7.20 22.93
C PRO A 216 6.98 -6.59 21.81
N CYS A 217 8.27 -6.41 22.10
CA CYS A 217 9.19 -5.69 21.21
C CYS A 217 9.47 -6.38 19.87
N LEU A 218 9.17 -7.68 19.74
CA LEU A 218 9.45 -8.47 18.54
C LEU A 218 8.90 -7.83 17.25
N GLU A 219 7.63 -7.44 17.24
CA GLU A 219 7.00 -6.87 16.06
C GLU A 219 7.66 -5.54 15.68
N THR A 220 7.96 -4.70 16.69
CA THR A 220 8.61 -3.41 16.46
C THR A 220 10.02 -3.58 15.91
N MET A 221 10.81 -4.50 16.47
CA MET A 221 12.15 -4.82 15.96
C MET A 221 12.09 -5.29 14.50
N ASN A 222 11.14 -6.16 14.16
CA ASN A 222 10.96 -6.65 12.80
C ASN A 222 10.52 -5.54 11.82
N ARG A 223 9.69 -4.59 12.25
CA ARG A 223 9.34 -3.40 11.46
C ARG A 223 10.54 -2.47 11.20
N ILE A 224 11.36 -2.22 12.22
CA ILE A 224 12.56 -1.39 12.10
C ILE A 224 13.61 -2.06 11.19
N LYS A 225 13.78 -3.38 11.32
CA LYS A 225 14.61 -4.17 10.39
C LYS A 225 14.11 -4.05 8.96
N LEU A 226 12.80 -4.27 8.74
CA LEU A 226 12.17 -4.12 7.44
C LEU A 226 12.50 -2.75 6.84
N TYR A 227 12.35 -1.66 7.58
CA TYR A 227 12.70 -0.31 7.11
C TYR A 227 14.17 -0.22 6.69
N SER A 228 15.09 -0.61 7.59
CA SER A 228 16.55 -0.50 7.36
C SER A 228 17.00 -1.32 6.16
N GLU A 229 16.51 -2.55 6.05
CA GLU A 229 16.78 -3.43 4.92
C GLU A 229 16.26 -2.85 3.60
N SER A 230 15.11 -2.18 3.65
CA SER A 230 14.50 -1.52 2.48
C SER A 230 15.33 -0.36 2.00
N LEU A 231 15.78 0.48 2.91
CA LEU A 231 16.68 1.56 2.57
C LEU A 231 17.99 1.01 1.98
N ALA A 232 18.58 -0.02 2.60
CA ALA A 232 19.84 -0.59 2.12
C ALA A 232 19.74 -1.12 0.67
N ARG A 233 18.54 -1.58 0.25
CA ARG A 233 18.31 -2.04 -1.12
C ARG A 233 18.24 -0.90 -2.14
N TYR A 234 17.58 0.20 -1.80
CA TYR A 234 17.27 1.27 -2.75
C TYR A 234 18.11 2.54 -2.59
N GLY A 235 18.87 2.65 -1.49
CA GLY A 235 19.83 3.71 -1.19
C GLY A 235 19.23 5.05 -0.75
N LYS A 236 18.08 5.46 -1.28
CA LYS A 236 17.48 6.79 -1.04
C LYS A 236 16.44 6.81 0.07
N SER A 237 15.42 5.97 -0.07
CA SER A 237 14.34 5.77 0.92
C SER A 237 13.90 4.30 0.89
N PRO A 238 13.16 3.82 1.90
CA PRO A 238 12.60 2.46 1.85
C PRO A 238 11.45 2.33 0.86
N TYR A 239 10.97 3.43 0.26
CA TYR A 239 9.69 3.51 -0.42
C TYR A 239 9.78 3.38 -1.94
N LEU A 240 8.82 2.66 -2.52
CA LEU A 240 8.53 2.68 -3.95
C LEU A 240 7.25 3.46 -4.26
N TYR A 241 7.11 3.91 -5.50
CA TYR A 241 5.87 4.43 -6.05
C TYR A 241 5.78 4.09 -7.56
N PRO A 242 4.62 3.65 -8.08
CA PRO A 242 4.48 3.33 -9.50
C PRO A 242 4.56 4.59 -10.36
N LEU A 243 5.23 4.48 -11.50
CA LEU A 243 5.12 5.50 -12.55
C LEU A 243 3.66 5.59 -13.01
N TYR A 244 3.20 6.80 -13.34
CA TYR A 244 1.81 7.15 -13.65
C TYR A 244 0.83 7.01 -12.46
N GLY A 245 1.34 6.67 -11.28
CA GLY A 245 0.56 6.66 -10.05
C GLY A 245 -0.21 5.38 -9.80
N LEU A 246 -0.96 5.39 -8.71
CA LEU A 246 -1.55 4.17 -8.14
C LEU A 246 -2.75 3.64 -8.94
N GLY A 247 -3.25 4.41 -9.90
CA GLY A 247 -4.24 3.95 -10.88
C GLY A 247 -3.73 2.78 -11.75
N GLU A 248 -2.42 2.61 -11.88
CA GLU A 248 -1.82 1.48 -12.60
C GLU A 248 -2.05 0.14 -11.90
N LEU A 249 -2.22 0.11 -10.58
CA LEU A 249 -2.42 -1.12 -9.82
C LEU A 249 -3.75 -1.81 -10.19
N PRO A 250 -4.93 -1.15 -10.08
CA PRO A 250 -6.18 -1.71 -10.59
C PRO A 250 -6.13 -2.12 -12.07
N GLN A 251 -5.48 -1.32 -12.92
CA GLN A 251 -5.35 -1.64 -14.34
C GLN A 251 -4.53 -2.91 -14.57
N GLY A 252 -3.40 -3.06 -13.88
CA GLY A 252 -2.57 -4.26 -13.90
C GLY A 252 -3.33 -5.50 -13.44
N PHE A 253 -4.12 -5.38 -12.37
CA PHE A 253 -4.94 -6.49 -11.89
C PHE A 253 -6.14 -6.80 -12.80
N ALA A 254 -6.76 -5.81 -13.43
CA ALA A 254 -7.82 -6.04 -14.42
C ALA A 254 -7.27 -6.84 -15.62
N ARG A 255 -6.06 -6.49 -16.08
CA ARG A 255 -5.34 -7.27 -17.11
C ARG A 255 -5.01 -8.67 -16.63
N LEU A 256 -4.52 -8.83 -15.40
CA LEU A 256 -4.23 -10.13 -14.83
C LEU A 256 -5.50 -10.99 -14.81
N SER A 257 -6.64 -10.46 -14.34
CA SER A 257 -7.91 -11.17 -14.34
C SER A 257 -8.35 -11.59 -15.74
N ALA A 258 -8.15 -10.76 -16.76
CA ALA A 258 -8.44 -11.10 -18.14
C ALA A 258 -7.65 -12.31 -18.66
N ILE A 259 -6.40 -12.46 -18.25
CA ILE A 259 -5.56 -13.63 -18.59
C ILE A 259 -6.16 -14.92 -18.02
N TYR A 260 -6.75 -14.86 -16.82
CA TYR A 260 -7.43 -15.98 -16.18
C TYR A 260 -8.92 -16.11 -16.60
N GLY A 261 -9.34 -15.42 -17.65
CA GLY A 261 -10.69 -15.51 -18.22
C GLY A 261 -11.75 -14.63 -17.54
N GLY A 262 -11.36 -13.76 -16.63
CA GLY A 262 -12.24 -12.73 -16.06
C GLY A 262 -12.45 -11.56 -17.02
N THR A 263 -13.46 -10.73 -16.77
CA THR A 263 -13.65 -9.46 -17.49
C THR A 263 -14.15 -8.42 -16.50
N TYR A 264 -13.48 -7.28 -16.46
CA TYR A 264 -13.85 -6.17 -15.59
C TYR A 264 -14.98 -5.37 -16.24
N MET A 265 -16.07 -5.17 -15.50
CA MET A 265 -17.22 -4.39 -15.94
C MET A 265 -17.21 -3.05 -15.20
N LEU A 266 -16.94 -1.97 -15.92
CA LEU A 266 -17.07 -0.60 -15.43
C LEU A 266 -18.42 -0.02 -15.88
N ASN A 267 -18.85 1.06 -15.23
CA ASN A 267 -20.15 1.70 -15.50
C ASN A 267 -21.32 0.70 -15.44
N LYS A 268 -21.27 -0.20 -14.46
CA LYS A 268 -22.25 -1.27 -14.25
C LYS A 268 -22.83 -1.12 -12.85
N SER A 269 -24.07 -0.63 -12.75
CA SER A 269 -24.73 -0.42 -11.47
C SER A 269 -25.09 -1.74 -10.81
N VAL A 270 -24.98 -1.81 -9.49
CA VAL A 270 -25.51 -2.92 -8.70
C VAL A 270 -26.88 -2.51 -8.19
N ASP A 271 -27.91 -3.21 -8.64
CA ASP A 271 -29.28 -2.92 -8.26
C ASP A 271 -29.60 -3.59 -6.91
N GLU A 272 -29.09 -4.81 -6.70
CA GLU A 272 -29.40 -5.60 -5.51
C GLU A 272 -28.33 -6.68 -5.25
N ILE A 273 -27.95 -6.88 -3.99
CA ILE A 273 -27.20 -8.05 -3.53
C ILE A 273 -28.23 -9.10 -3.10
N VAL A 274 -28.31 -10.21 -3.83
CA VAL A 274 -29.36 -11.23 -3.63
C VAL A 274 -28.94 -12.17 -2.51
N MET A 275 -29.74 -12.18 -1.44
CA MET A 275 -29.53 -12.99 -0.24
C MET A 275 -30.63 -14.04 -0.08
N GLU A 276 -30.26 -15.30 0.17
CA GLU A 276 -31.20 -16.37 0.53
C GLU A 276 -30.79 -16.99 1.86
N LYS A 277 -31.74 -17.09 2.80
CA LYS A 277 -31.49 -17.64 4.15
C LYS A 277 -30.28 -16.99 4.86
N GLY A 278 -30.12 -15.67 4.68
CA GLY A 278 -29.03 -14.90 5.26
C GLY A 278 -27.68 -15.03 4.55
N LYS A 279 -27.59 -15.75 3.43
CA LYS A 279 -26.35 -15.98 2.67
C LYS A 279 -26.44 -15.40 1.26
N VAL A 280 -25.35 -14.85 0.74
CA VAL A 280 -25.31 -14.36 -0.65
C VAL A 280 -25.45 -15.49 -1.66
N VAL A 281 -26.25 -15.25 -2.69
CA VAL A 281 -26.44 -16.18 -3.82
C VAL A 281 -26.19 -15.52 -5.18
N GLY A 282 -26.08 -14.19 -5.24
CA GLY A 282 -25.76 -13.47 -6.46
C GLY A 282 -25.85 -11.96 -6.34
N VAL A 283 -25.57 -11.29 -7.45
CA VAL A 283 -25.68 -9.83 -7.61
C VAL A 283 -26.58 -9.56 -8.82
N LYS A 284 -27.53 -8.64 -8.66
CA LYS A 284 -28.43 -8.19 -9.70
C LYS A 284 -27.97 -6.85 -10.28
N SER A 285 -27.95 -6.76 -11.61
CA SER A 285 -27.56 -5.55 -12.34
C SER A 285 -28.30 -5.49 -13.68
N GLU A 286 -28.99 -4.38 -13.95
CA GLU A 286 -29.74 -4.13 -15.18
C GLU A 286 -30.75 -5.25 -15.49
N GLY A 287 -31.38 -5.80 -14.45
CA GLY A 287 -32.38 -6.86 -14.56
C GLY A 287 -31.83 -8.29 -14.68
N GLU A 288 -30.51 -8.47 -14.80
CA GLU A 288 -29.86 -9.79 -14.83
C GLU A 288 -29.25 -10.14 -13.46
N VAL A 289 -29.22 -11.43 -13.12
CA VAL A 289 -28.62 -11.92 -11.86
C VAL A 289 -27.41 -12.81 -12.15
N ALA A 290 -26.23 -12.36 -11.70
CA ALA A 290 -25.02 -13.16 -11.71
C ALA A 290 -24.88 -13.90 -10.37
N ARG A 291 -24.96 -15.24 -10.41
CA ARG A 291 -24.87 -16.07 -9.20
C ARG A 291 -23.44 -16.22 -8.70
N CYS A 292 -23.26 -16.22 -7.38
CA CYS A 292 -21.97 -16.43 -6.73
C CYS A 292 -22.14 -17.17 -5.39
N LYS A 293 -21.05 -17.76 -4.89
CA LYS A 293 -21.00 -18.42 -3.56
C LYS A 293 -20.51 -17.50 -2.45
N GLN A 294 -19.70 -16.52 -2.83
CA GLN A 294 -19.07 -15.52 -1.99
C GLN A 294 -19.05 -14.21 -2.76
N LEU A 295 -19.18 -13.08 -2.05
CA LEU A 295 -19.11 -11.74 -2.60
C LEU A 295 -18.03 -10.95 -1.86
N ILE A 296 -17.18 -10.24 -2.60
CA ILE A 296 -16.23 -9.27 -2.05
C ILE A 296 -16.65 -7.89 -2.53
N CYS A 297 -16.65 -6.90 -1.64
CA CYS A 297 -16.97 -5.52 -1.99
C CYS A 297 -16.29 -4.53 -1.04
N ASP A 298 -16.37 -3.25 -1.38
CA ASP A 298 -16.03 -2.16 -0.48
C ASP A 298 -17.27 -1.66 0.29
N PRO A 299 -17.11 -0.86 1.37
CA PRO A 299 -18.20 -0.39 2.20
C PRO A 299 -19.37 0.30 1.48
N SER A 300 -19.15 0.91 0.31
CA SER A 300 -20.20 1.63 -0.41
C SER A 300 -21.32 0.73 -0.95
N TYR A 301 -21.05 -0.57 -1.11
CA TYR A 301 -22.02 -1.56 -1.57
C TYR A 301 -22.88 -2.13 -0.44
N LEU A 302 -22.55 -1.86 0.82
CA LEU A 302 -23.20 -2.43 2.01
C LEU A 302 -23.42 -1.37 3.09
N PRO A 303 -24.13 -0.27 2.81
CA PRO A 303 -24.28 0.83 3.76
C PRO A 303 -24.91 0.40 5.09
N ASP A 304 -25.75 -0.64 5.09
CA ASP A 304 -26.41 -1.17 6.30
C ASP A 304 -25.57 -2.17 7.11
N HIS A 305 -24.42 -2.61 6.58
CA HIS A 305 -23.54 -3.61 7.22
C HIS A 305 -22.14 -3.07 7.53
N VAL A 306 -22.02 -1.75 7.60
CA VAL A 306 -20.78 -1.06 7.94
C VAL A 306 -21.05 -0.04 9.04
N ARG A 307 -20.02 0.23 9.85
CA ARG A 307 -20.05 1.31 10.83
C ARG A 307 -18.97 2.33 10.54
N LYS A 308 -19.24 3.59 10.85
CA LYS A 308 -18.25 4.67 10.75
C LYS A 308 -17.19 4.49 11.84
N ALA A 309 -15.94 4.32 11.43
CA ALA A 309 -14.77 4.14 12.28
C ALA A 309 -14.01 5.46 12.55
N GLY A 310 -14.24 6.49 11.72
CA GLY A 310 -13.57 7.78 11.85
C GLY A 310 -13.75 8.65 10.61
N GLN A 311 -12.92 9.68 10.49
CA GLN A 311 -12.84 10.55 9.32
C GLN A 311 -11.37 10.86 9.02
N VAL A 312 -11.05 11.08 7.75
CA VAL A 312 -9.71 11.48 7.28
C VAL A 312 -9.85 12.73 6.45
N ILE A 313 -9.02 13.72 6.73
CA ILE A 313 -8.80 14.86 5.84
C ILE A 313 -7.62 14.53 4.91
N ARG A 314 -7.78 14.85 3.62
CA ARG A 314 -6.71 14.86 2.62
C ARG A 314 -6.70 16.21 1.92
N ALA A 315 -5.54 16.88 1.94
CA ALA A 315 -5.31 18.10 1.18
C ALA A 315 -4.27 17.85 0.10
N ILE A 316 -4.70 17.89 -1.16
CA ILE A 316 -3.84 17.76 -2.33
C ILE A 316 -3.37 19.17 -2.71
N CYS A 317 -2.07 19.39 -2.66
CA CYS A 317 -1.42 20.67 -2.92
C CYS A 317 -0.56 20.56 -4.20
N ILE A 318 -0.81 21.42 -5.18
CA ILE A 318 0.05 21.57 -6.35
C ILE A 318 1.11 22.61 -6.04
N LEU A 319 2.38 22.26 -6.26
CA LEU A 319 3.53 23.13 -6.02
C LEU A 319 4.33 23.34 -7.31
N SER A 320 4.96 24.51 -7.43
CA SER A 320 5.93 24.85 -8.47
C SER A 320 7.39 24.71 -8.02
N HIS A 321 7.63 24.13 -6.85
CA HIS A 321 8.95 23.98 -6.25
C HIS A 321 9.02 22.69 -5.43
N PRO A 322 10.23 22.12 -5.22
CA PRO A 322 10.41 21.06 -4.24
C PRO A 322 10.14 21.57 -2.82
N ILE A 323 9.84 20.66 -1.91
CA ILE A 323 9.61 21.01 -0.49
C ILE A 323 10.95 21.47 0.12
N LYS A 324 10.92 22.59 0.87
CA LYS A 324 12.12 23.14 1.53
C LYS A 324 12.76 22.10 2.45
N ASN A 325 14.08 22.14 2.59
CA ASN A 325 14.87 21.21 3.43
C ASN A 325 14.79 19.73 3.03
N THR A 326 14.38 19.42 1.80
CA THR A 326 14.41 18.05 1.26
C THR A 326 15.58 17.76 0.32
N ASN A 327 16.51 18.71 0.15
CA ASN A 327 17.61 18.64 -0.83
C ASN A 327 17.08 18.46 -2.27
N ASP A 328 16.08 19.27 -2.63
CA ASP A 328 15.42 19.30 -3.94
C ASP A 328 14.91 17.93 -4.42
N ALA A 329 14.42 17.12 -3.48
CA ALA A 329 13.86 15.81 -3.79
C ALA A 329 12.65 15.93 -4.73
N ASN A 330 12.58 15.05 -5.73
CA ASN A 330 11.45 14.94 -6.66
C ASN A 330 10.30 14.10 -6.11
N SER A 331 10.55 13.36 -5.03
CA SER A 331 9.53 12.69 -4.25
C SER A 331 10.02 12.43 -2.83
N CYS A 332 9.12 12.53 -1.86
CA CYS A 332 9.45 12.23 -0.48
C CYS A 332 8.25 11.83 0.37
N GLN A 333 8.55 11.13 1.45
CA GLN A 333 7.66 10.95 2.60
C GLN A 333 8.07 11.92 3.70
N ILE A 334 7.09 12.56 4.35
CA ILE A 334 7.27 13.32 5.58
C ILE A 334 6.27 12.79 6.61
N ILE A 335 6.77 12.45 7.79
CA ILE A 335 5.96 12.01 8.92
C ILE A 335 6.04 13.09 9.99
N ILE A 336 4.88 13.54 10.46
CA ILE A 336 4.75 14.49 11.57
C ILE A 336 4.17 13.71 12.75
N PRO A 337 5.02 13.24 13.69
CA PRO A 337 4.55 12.48 14.83
C PRO A 337 3.57 13.30 15.67
N GLN A 338 2.50 12.66 16.12
CA GLN A 338 1.41 13.28 16.89
C GLN A 338 1.90 14.11 18.08
N ASN A 339 2.95 13.66 18.78
CA ASN A 339 3.53 14.32 19.95
C ASN A 339 4.21 15.66 19.61
N GLN A 340 4.66 15.85 18.36
CA GLN A 340 5.32 17.08 17.89
C GLN A 340 4.33 18.21 17.55
N VAL A 341 3.04 17.89 17.43
CA VAL A 341 1.96 18.81 17.06
C VAL A 341 0.78 18.75 18.03
N ASN A 342 0.96 18.13 19.21
CA ASN A 342 -0.04 18.00 20.27
C ASN A 342 -1.37 17.38 19.78
N ARG A 343 -1.26 16.28 19.02
CA ARG A 343 -2.39 15.51 18.47
C ARG A 343 -2.40 14.08 19.03
N LYS A 344 -3.45 13.32 18.69
CA LYS A 344 -3.53 11.88 18.99
C LYS A 344 -3.23 10.99 17.78
N SER A 345 -3.10 11.60 16.61
CA SER A 345 -2.84 10.94 15.33
C SER A 345 -1.80 11.74 14.55
N ASP A 346 -0.89 11.01 13.90
CA ASP A 346 0.14 11.60 13.03
C ASP A 346 -0.47 12.37 11.85
N ILE A 347 0.33 13.29 11.30
CA ILE A 347 0.07 13.89 9.99
C ILE A 347 1.12 13.36 9.02
N TYR A 348 0.68 12.94 7.84
CA TYR A 348 1.53 12.41 6.78
C TYR A 348 1.55 13.37 5.61
N VAL A 349 2.71 13.54 4.98
CA VAL A 349 2.83 14.22 3.68
C VAL A 349 3.59 13.32 2.72
N CYS A 350 2.91 12.89 1.65
CA CYS A 350 3.55 12.24 0.52
C CYS A 350 3.66 13.25 -0.62
N MET A 351 4.87 13.43 -1.16
CA MET A 351 5.10 14.27 -2.33
C MET A 351 5.67 13.44 -3.47
N ILE A 352 5.08 13.66 -4.65
CA ILE A 352 5.39 13.04 -5.93
C ILE A 352 5.32 14.11 -7.02
N SER A 353 5.99 13.92 -8.14
CA SER A 353 6.15 14.99 -9.15
C SER A 353 6.13 14.45 -10.57
N TYR A 354 6.44 15.32 -11.53
CA TYR A 354 6.73 14.93 -12.92
C TYR A 354 7.72 13.77 -13.05
N ALA A 355 8.64 13.56 -12.10
CA ALA A 355 9.58 12.43 -12.12
C ALA A 355 8.90 11.05 -12.01
N HIS A 356 7.64 11.01 -11.56
CA HIS A 356 6.80 9.80 -11.52
C HIS A 356 5.70 9.83 -12.58
N ASN A 357 5.73 10.77 -13.52
CA ASN A 357 4.72 10.97 -14.57
C ASN A 357 3.30 11.21 -14.03
N VAL A 358 3.16 11.78 -12.84
CA VAL A 358 1.86 12.12 -12.23
C VAL A 358 1.50 13.60 -12.34
N ALA A 359 2.44 14.44 -12.78
CA ALA A 359 2.27 15.88 -12.93
C ALA A 359 3.03 16.39 -14.17
N ALA A 360 2.64 17.57 -14.66
CA ALA A 360 3.37 18.25 -15.73
C ALA A 360 4.81 18.62 -15.30
N GLN A 361 5.72 18.79 -16.25
CA GLN A 361 7.12 19.13 -16.00
C GLN A 361 7.26 20.31 -15.04
N GLY A 362 8.09 20.17 -14.00
CA GLY A 362 8.32 21.21 -13.00
C GLY A 362 7.21 21.36 -11.94
N LYS A 363 6.17 20.51 -11.97
CA LYS A 363 5.10 20.49 -10.97
C LYS A 363 5.24 19.32 -10.00
N TYR A 364 4.83 19.57 -8.76
CA TYR A 364 4.83 18.63 -7.64
C TYR A 364 3.41 18.54 -7.07
N ILE A 365 3.06 17.35 -6.60
CA ILE A 365 1.80 17.05 -5.92
C ILE A 365 2.17 16.58 -4.52
N ALA A 366 1.88 17.40 -3.52
CA ALA A 366 2.05 17.07 -2.11
C ALA A 366 0.68 16.80 -1.49
N ILE A 367 0.50 15.65 -0.87
CA ILE A 367 -0.77 15.22 -0.28
C ILE A 367 -0.56 15.14 1.23
N ALA A 368 -1.18 16.06 1.97
CA ALA A 368 -1.20 16.05 3.43
C ALA A 368 -2.44 15.29 3.92
N SER A 369 -2.28 14.36 4.87
CA SER A 369 -3.39 13.58 5.44
C SER A 369 -3.25 13.31 6.92
N THR A 370 -4.38 13.32 7.64
CA THR A 370 -4.47 12.92 9.06
C THR A 370 -5.89 12.46 9.39
N THR A 371 -6.04 11.74 10.50
CA THR A 371 -7.36 11.44 11.09
C THR A 371 -7.93 12.72 11.69
N VAL A 372 -9.22 12.99 11.45
CA VAL A 372 -9.88 14.19 11.98
C VAL A 372 -10.15 14.04 13.48
N GLU A 373 -9.71 15.01 14.27
CA GLU A 373 -9.87 15.04 15.73
C GLU A 373 -10.76 16.20 16.22
N THR A 374 -11.00 17.21 15.38
CA THR A 374 -11.70 18.45 15.74
C THR A 374 -12.80 18.80 14.73
N SER A 375 -13.57 19.85 15.01
CA SER A 375 -14.57 20.40 14.09
C SER A 375 -13.99 21.28 12.98
N GLU A 376 -12.68 21.55 12.99
CA GLU A 376 -11.99 22.37 11.98
C GLU A 376 -10.85 21.58 11.30
N PRO A 377 -11.17 20.59 10.44
CA PRO A 377 -10.18 19.62 9.94
C PRO A 377 -9.02 20.25 9.15
N GLU A 378 -9.25 21.36 8.46
CA GLU A 378 -8.19 22.05 7.71
C GLU A 378 -7.11 22.69 8.61
N LYS A 379 -7.47 23.13 9.83
CA LYS A 379 -6.49 23.66 10.78
C LYS A 379 -5.57 22.56 11.32
N GLU A 380 -6.08 21.34 11.40
CA GLU A 380 -5.31 20.19 11.90
C GLU A 380 -4.10 19.85 11.04
N ILE A 381 -4.15 20.18 9.74
CA ILE A 381 -3.06 19.94 8.79
C ILE A 381 -2.21 21.19 8.53
N GLU A 382 -2.45 22.30 9.23
CA GLU A 382 -1.70 23.55 9.09
C GLU A 382 -0.18 23.36 9.24
N PRO A 383 0.34 22.57 10.22
CA PRO A 383 1.77 22.31 10.32
C PRO A 383 2.37 21.61 9.09
N ALA A 384 1.57 20.83 8.37
CA ALA A 384 1.99 20.23 7.10
C ALA A 384 1.95 21.26 5.97
N LEU A 385 0.91 22.09 5.90
CA LEU A 385 0.76 23.11 4.84
C LEU A 385 1.86 24.18 4.90
N GLU A 386 2.28 24.60 6.09
CA GLU A 386 3.39 25.56 6.30
C GLU A 386 4.70 25.06 5.66
N LEU A 387 4.95 23.74 5.67
CA LEU A 387 6.12 23.15 5.02
C LEU A 387 6.07 23.23 3.50
N LEU A 388 4.87 23.35 2.92
CA LEU A 388 4.62 23.30 1.48
C LEU A 388 4.58 24.68 0.83
N GLU A 389 4.50 25.76 1.61
CA GLU A 389 4.33 27.10 1.04
C GLU A 389 5.53 27.58 0.19
N PRO A 390 5.26 28.28 -0.94
CA PRO A 390 3.93 28.65 -1.49
C PRO A 390 3.18 27.53 -2.26
N ILE A 391 1.88 27.41 -2.03
CA ILE A 391 1.01 26.44 -2.71
C ILE A 391 0.29 27.10 -3.90
N ASP A 392 0.39 26.53 -5.11
CA ASP A 392 -0.30 27.04 -6.31
C ASP A 392 -1.81 26.85 -6.17
N HIS A 393 -2.23 25.63 -5.83
CA HIS A 393 -3.63 25.23 -5.66
C HIS A 393 -3.76 24.15 -4.58
N LYS A 394 -4.85 24.22 -3.81
CA LYS A 394 -5.19 23.26 -2.74
C LYS A 394 -6.57 22.67 -2.99
N PHE A 395 -6.68 21.35 -2.96
CA PHE A 395 -7.94 20.60 -3.03
C PHE A 395 -8.13 19.83 -1.73
N VAL A 396 -9.19 20.12 -1.00
CA VAL A 396 -9.46 19.49 0.31
C VAL A 396 -10.62 18.51 0.17
N ALA A 397 -10.42 17.30 0.67
CA ALA A 397 -11.45 16.27 0.76
C ALA A 397 -11.45 15.68 2.17
N ILE A 398 -12.65 15.56 2.76
CA ILE A 398 -12.86 14.84 4.01
C ILE A 398 -13.64 13.57 3.66
N SER A 399 -13.14 12.43 4.12
CA SER A 399 -13.73 11.12 3.84
C SER A 399 -14.07 10.41 5.13
N ASP A 400 -15.27 9.85 5.20
CA ASP A 400 -15.67 8.95 6.27
C ASP A 400 -14.96 7.60 6.11
N LEU A 401 -14.44 7.06 7.22
CA LEU A 401 -13.87 5.73 7.27
C LEU A 401 -14.93 4.76 7.74
N PHE A 402 -15.10 3.66 7.01
CA PHE A 402 -16.02 2.59 7.34
C PHE A 402 -15.27 1.28 7.56
N GLU A 403 -15.79 0.49 8.48
CA GLU A 403 -15.38 -0.89 8.71
C GLU A 403 -16.60 -1.80 8.77
N PRO A 404 -16.47 -3.07 8.33
CA PRO A 404 -17.60 -3.99 8.33
C PRO A 404 -18.01 -4.37 9.74
N THR A 405 -19.33 -4.48 9.97
CA THR A 405 -19.89 -5.01 11.22
C THR A 405 -20.05 -6.53 11.19
N ASP A 406 -20.04 -7.12 9.99
CA ASP A 406 -20.07 -8.57 9.76
C ASP A 406 -18.70 -9.05 9.25
N ASN A 407 -18.20 -10.17 9.79
CA ASN A 407 -16.97 -10.78 9.33
C ASN A 407 -17.18 -11.59 8.03
N GLY A 408 -18.41 -11.84 7.62
CA GLY A 408 -18.76 -12.53 6.38
C GLY A 408 -18.78 -14.06 6.49
N SER A 409 -18.53 -14.65 7.65
CA SER A 409 -18.48 -16.11 7.78
C SER A 409 -19.84 -16.78 7.57
N GLU A 410 -20.92 -16.12 7.97
CA GLU A 410 -22.30 -16.62 7.78
C GLU A 410 -22.89 -16.12 6.46
N SER A 411 -22.82 -14.80 6.23
CA SER A 411 -23.39 -14.15 5.05
C SER A 411 -22.67 -14.49 3.75
N GLN A 412 -21.39 -14.90 3.83
CA GLN A 412 -20.47 -15.02 2.70
C GLN A 412 -20.27 -13.72 1.92
N VAL A 413 -20.49 -12.58 2.58
CA VAL A 413 -20.19 -11.25 2.05
C VAL A 413 -19.00 -10.68 2.81
N PHE A 414 -17.90 -10.44 2.11
CA PHE A 414 -16.63 -10.01 2.69
C PHE A 414 -16.35 -8.57 2.26
N SER A 415 -16.68 -7.62 3.12
CA SER A 415 -16.36 -6.21 2.89
C SER A 415 -14.94 -5.88 3.36
N SER A 416 -14.27 -5.02 2.61
CA SER A 416 -13.04 -4.36 3.03
C SER A 416 -13.30 -3.18 3.98
N ARG A 417 -12.21 -2.62 4.52
CA ARG A 417 -12.20 -1.36 5.27
C ARG A 417 -11.87 -0.19 4.35
N SER A 418 -12.31 1.01 4.73
CA SER A 418 -11.85 2.25 4.07
C SER A 418 -10.36 2.49 4.30
N TYR A 419 -9.68 3.11 3.34
CA TYR A 419 -8.27 3.49 3.47
C TYR A 419 -8.09 4.58 4.53
N ASP A 420 -7.21 4.30 5.49
CA ASP A 420 -6.89 5.23 6.57
C ASP A 420 -6.02 6.43 6.09
N ALA A 421 -5.56 7.24 7.04
CA ALA A 421 -4.76 8.43 6.76
C ALA A 421 -3.30 8.13 6.40
N THR A 422 -2.83 6.89 6.58
CA THR A 422 -1.42 6.56 6.37
C THR A 422 -1.04 6.64 4.89
N THR A 423 0.19 7.02 4.62
CA THR A 423 0.73 7.15 3.25
C THR A 423 1.51 5.90 2.82
N HIS A 424 1.28 4.76 3.48
CA HIS A 424 1.87 3.46 3.14
C HIS A 424 0.86 2.33 3.30
N PHE A 425 1.13 1.16 2.72
CA PHE A 425 0.11 0.10 2.56
C PHE A 425 0.03 -0.95 3.67
N GLU A 426 0.74 -0.80 4.79
CA GLU A 426 0.81 -1.86 5.80
C GLU A 426 -0.58 -2.23 6.35
N THR A 427 -1.42 -1.24 6.68
CA THR A 427 -2.79 -1.47 7.18
C THR A 427 -3.72 -2.03 6.11
N THR A 428 -3.53 -1.63 4.85
CA THR A 428 -4.24 -2.21 3.69
C THR A 428 -3.86 -3.68 3.49
N CYS A 429 -2.58 -4.04 3.63
CA CYS A 429 -2.14 -5.43 3.56
C CYS A 429 -2.73 -6.30 4.66
N ASN A 430 -2.85 -5.75 5.87
CA ASN A 430 -3.49 -6.45 6.97
C ASN A 430 -4.95 -6.73 6.66
N ASP A 431 -5.68 -5.78 6.05
CA ASP A 431 -7.07 -5.98 5.62
C ASP A 431 -7.18 -7.03 4.51
N ILE A 432 -6.27 -7.02 3.52
CA ILE A 432 -6.19 -8.04 2.46
C ILE A 432 -6.02 -9.45 3.05
N LYS A 433 -5.09 -9.62 3.98
CA LYS A 433 -4.84 -10.91 4.65
C LYS A 433 -6.03 -11.35 5.48
N ASP A 434 -6.65 -10.43 6.19
CA ASP A 434 -7.83 -10.69 7.00
C ASP A 434 -9.01 -11.14 6.14
N ILE A 435 -9.33 -10.43 5.06
CA ILE A 435 -10.37 -10.84 4.09
C ILE A 435 -10.05 -12.23 3.53
N TYR A 436 -8.81 -12.46 3.08
CA TYR A 436 -8.40 -13.76 2.54
C TYR A 436 -8.61 -14.89 3.57
N LYS A 437 -8.24 -14.66 4.82
CA LYS A 437 -8.42 -15.62 5.92
C LYS A 437 -9.90 -15.89 6.18
N ARG A 438 -10.73 -14.85 6.26
CA ARG A 438 -12.19 -14.98 6.46
C ARG A 438 -12.86 -15.73 5.32
N MET A 439 -12.39 -15.54 4.08
CA MET A 439 -12.92 -16.21 2.89
C MET A 439 -12.54 -17.68 2.78
N THR A 440 -11.27 -17.99 3.06
CA THR A 440 -10.69 -19.32 2.79
C THR A 440 -10.62 -20.22 4.03
N GLY A 441 -10.72 -19.64 5.22
CA GLY A 441 -10.50 -20.31 6.50
C GLY A 441 -9.02 -20.56 6.83
N THR A 442 -8.08 -20.07 6.01
CA THR A 442 -6.63 -20.33 6.16
C THR A 442 -5.82 -19.04 6.11
N ASP A 443 -4.71 -18.98 6.86
CA ASP A 443 -3.79 -17.85 6.81
C ASP A 443 -3.16 -17.70 5.42
N PHE A 444 -2.92 -16.44 5.01
CA PHE A 444 -2.24 -16.16 3.75
C PHE A 444 -0.76 -16.55 3.87
N ASP A 445 -0.39 -17.68 3.29
CA ASP A 445 0.98 -18.19 3.28
C ASP A 445 1.65 -18.01 1.92
N PHE A 446 2.65 -17.12 1.89
CA PHE A 446 3.43 -16.82 0.69
C PHE A 446 4.25 -18.01 0.17
N GLU A 447 4.68 -18.94 1.02
CA GLU A 447 5.55 -20.06 0.64
C GLU A 447 4.75 -21.26 0.13
N ASN A 448 3.65 -21.62 0.80
CA ASN A 448 2.75 -22.67 0.34
C ASN A 448 2.10 -22.34 -1.02
N MET A 449 1.87 -21.05 -1.28
CA MET A 449 1.26 -20.62 -2.54
C MET A 449 2.21 -20.65 -3.75
N LYS A 450 3.53 -20.50 -3.56
CA LYS A 450 4.52 -20.68 -4.64
C LYS A 450 4.59 -22.12 -5.13
N ARG A 451 4.54 -23.09 -4.19
CA ARG A 451 4.54 -24.53 -4.53
C ARG A 451 3.37 -24.88 -5.44
N LYS A 452 2.16 -24.40 -5.10
CA LYS A 452 0.96 -24.61 -5.93
C LYS A 452 1.02 -23.95 -7.31
N GLN A 453 1.75 -22.84 -7.46
CA GLN A 453 1.89 -22.16 -8.76
C GLN A 453 2.80 -22.96 -9.69
N ASN A 454 3.92 -23.48 -9.19
CA ASN A 454 4.81 -24.34 -9.97
C ASN A 454 4.11 -25.65 -10.42
N ASP A 455 3.26 -26.22 -9.55
CA ASP A 455 2.49 -27.43 -9.88
C ASP A 455 1.40 -27.20 -10.95
N VAL A 456 0.94 -25.95 -11.13
CA VAL A 456 -0.10 -25.59 -12.12
C VAL A 456 0.49 -25.14 -13.46
N PHE A 457 1.68 -24.51 -13.44
CA PHE A 457 2.31 -23.98 -14.64
C PHE A 457 3.32 -24.91 -15.30
N GLY A 458 3.63 -26.07 -14.71
CA GLY A 458 4.42 -27.13 -15.35
C GLY A 458 5.64 -26.58 -16.09
N GLU A 459 6.60 -26.02 -15.37
CA GLU A 459 7.93 -25.88 -15.94
C GLU A 459 8.49 -27.31 -16.07
N ASP A 460 8.36 -27.89 -17.27
CA ASP A 460 9.16 -29.03 -17.66
C ASP A 460 10.63 -28.62 -17.51
N GLU A 461 11.30 -29.15 -16.48
CA GLU A 461 12.74 -29.06 -16.33
C GLU A 461 13.41 -29.69 -17.56
N GLN A 462 14.01 -28.84 -18.42
CA GLN A 462 15.11 -29.21 -19.32
C GLN A 462 16.18 -28.12 -19.35
#